data_AF-A0A075I9H2-F1
#
_entry.id   AF-A0A075I9H2-F1
#
_cell.length_a   1.000
_cell.length_b   1.000
_cell.length_c   1.000
_cell.angle_alpha   90.00
_cell.angle_beta   90.00
_cell.angle_gamma   90.00
#
_symmetry.space_group_name_H-M   'P 1'
#
loop_
_entity.id
_entity.type
_entity.pdbx_description
1 polymer ?
#
loop_
_entity_poly.entity_id
_entity_poly.type
_entity_poly.pdbx_seq_one_letter_code
_entity_poly.pdbx_strand_id
1 'polypeptide(L)' 'MKSDFILNDPKYDGSKILVAGDNFGCGSSREHAVWALDDYGFSVIISSSFADIFLVIVSKMEFYQFH' A
#
# COMPACT_ATOMS: atom_id res chain seq x y z
N MET A 1 16.27 1.39 11.57
CA MET A 1 15.56 0.82 10.41
C MET A 1 15.78 -0.69 10.41
N LYS A 2 14.73 -1.48 10.19
CA LYS A 2 14.77 -2.94 10.32
C LYS A 2 15.31 -3.54 9.02
N SER A 3 16.49 -4.15 9.07
CA SER A 3 17.20 -4.67 7.88
C SER A 3 16.47 -5.81 7.18
N ASP A 4 15.59 -6.53 7.88
CA ASP A 4 14.79 -7.63 7.30
C ASP A 4 13.53 -7.17 6.57
N PHE A 5 13.29 -5.86 6.50
CA PHE A 5 12.10 -5.34 5.84
C PHE A 5 12.32 -5.27 4.34
N ILE A 6 11.46 -5.95 3.58
CA ILE A 6 11.54 -6.09 2.12
C ILE A 6 11.67 -4.75 1.37
N LEU A 7 11.05 -3.67 1.86
CA LEU A 7 11.16 -2.36 1.21
C LEU A 7 12.53 -1.68 1.38
N ASN A 8 13.39 -2.18 2.28
CA ASN A 8 14.76 -1.70 2.43
C ASN A 8 15.76 -2.45 1.53
N ASP A 9 15.32 -3.48 0.80
CA ASP A 9 16.18 -4.17 -0.16
C ASP A 9 16.29 -3.30 -1.44
N PRO A 10 17.51 -2.92 -1.87
CA PRO A 10 17.73 -2.06 -3.03
C PRO A 10 17.15 -2.62 -4.34
N LYS A 11 16.83 -3.91 -4.39
CA LYS A 11 16.10 -4.52 -5.51
C LYS A 11 14.71 -3.91 -5.73
N TYR A 12 14.10 -3.38 -4.68
CA TYR A 12 12.78 -2.75 -4.73
C TYR A 12 12.86 -1.22 -4.72
N ASP A 13 14.07 -0.65 -4.81
CA ASP A 13 14.26 0.81 -4.89
C ASP A 13 13.55 1.37 -6.14
N GLY A 14 12.70 2.39 -5.94
CA GLY A 14 11.85 2.95 -6.99
C GLY A 14 10.63 2.10 -7.38
N SER A 15 10.29 1.05 -6.62
CA SER A 15 9.07 0.28 -6.85
C SER A 15 7.82 1.15 -6.66
N LYS A 16 6.98 1.21 -7.69
CA LYS A 16 5.72 1.97 -7.69
C LYS A 16 4.50 1.11 -7.42
N ILE A 17 4.68 -0.20 -7.32
CA ILE A 17 3.59 -1.17 -7.18
C ILE A 17 3.76 -1.90 -5.85
N LEU A 18 2.73 -1.87 -5.02
CA LEU A 18 2.66 -2.61 -3.77
C LEU A 18 1.71 -3.80 -3.94
N VAL A 19 2.20 -5.00 -3.72
CA VAL A 19 1.35 -6.21 -3.66
C VAL A 19 1.18 -6.58 -2.19
N ALA A 20 -0.06 -6.55 -1.73
CA ALA A 20 -0.46 -6.83 -0.36
C ALA A 20 -1.37 -8.07 -0.28
N GLY A 21 -1.40 -8.70 0.89
CA GLY A 21 -2.32 -9.79 1.18
C GLY A 21 -3.73 -9.31 1.54
N ASP A 22 -4.56 -10.23 2.02
CA ASP A 22 -5.94 -9.98 2.46
C ASP A 22 -6.07 -8.90 3.55
N ASN A 23 -7.19 -8.16 3.49
CA ASN A 23 -7.56 -7.11 4.42
C ASN A 23 -6.52 -5.99 4.55
N PHE A 24 -5.93 -5.58 3.42
CA PHE A 24 -4.98 -4.48 3.42
C PHE A 24 -5.67 -3.17 3.82
N GLY A 25 -5.04 -2.44 4.75
CA GLY A 25 -5.64 -1.23 5.33
C GLY A 25 -6.67 -1.49 6.44
N CYS A 26 -6.81 -2.72 6.92
CA CYS A 26 -7.65 -3.03 8.07
C CYS A 26 -6.99 -2.55 9.38
N GLY A 27 -7.64 -1.61 10.06
CA GLY A 27 -7.13 -0.99 11.29
C GLY A 27 -7.77 0.38 11.52
N SER A 28 -7.49 1.04 12.65
CA SER A 28 -8.09 2.34 13.00
C SER A 28 -7.28 3.57 12.52
N SER A 29 -5.97 3.45 12.36
CA SER A 29 -5.07 4.52 11.84
C SER A 29 -4.97 4.47 10.31
N ARG A 30 -5.98 5.03 9.64
CA ARG A 30 -6.22 4.85 8.20
C ARG A 30 -5.61 5.97 7.34
N GLU A 31 -5.65 7.21 7.79
CA GLU A 31 -5.24 8.39 6.99
C GLU A 31 -3.71 8.53 6.90
N HIS A 32 -3.01 8.43 8.03
CA HIS A 32 -1.55 8.52 8.06
C HIS A 32 -0.87 7.36 7.31
N ALA A 33 -1.46 6.17 7.35
CA ALA A 33 -0.93 5.01 6.63
C ALA A 33 -1.03 5.22 5.10
N VAL A 34 -2.12 5.82 4.64
CA VAL A 34 -2.31 6.16 3.23
C VAL A 34 -1.36 7.26 2.78
N TRP A 35 -1.19 8.34 3.56
CA TRP A 35 -0.25 9.41 3.21
C TRP A 35 1.19 8.91 3.18
N ALA A 36 1.58 7.98 4.05
CA ALA A 36 2.90 7.36 4.00
C ALA A 36 3.12 6.57 2.70
N LEU A 37 2.07 5.94 2.14
CA LEU A 37 2.18 5.22 0.87
C LEU A 37 2.26 6.16 -0.34
N ASP A 38 1.55 7.29 -0.29
CA ASP A 38 1.62 8.35 -1.30
C ASP A 38 2.99 9.06 -1.27
N ASP A 39 3.48 9.42 -0.08
CA ASP A 39 4.79 10.04 0.13
C ASP A 39 5.94 9.11 -0.28
N TYR A 40 5.78 7.80 -0.07
CA TYR A 40 6.71 6.79 -0.58
C TYR A 40 6.71 6.68 -2.11
N GLY A 41 5.66 7.17 -2.78
CA GLY A 41 5.56 7.19 -4.24
C GLY A 41 4.97 5.91 -4.84
N PHE A 42 4.24 5.11 -4.07
CA PHE A 42 3.46 4.02 -4.65
C PHE A 42 2.35 4.61 -5.55
N SER A 43 2.14 4.01 -6.72
CA SER A 43 1.12 4.42 -7.68
C SER A 43 0.01 3.39 -7.83
N VAL A 44 0.30 2.12 -7.51
CA VAL A 44 -0.62 1.00 -7.68
C VAL A 44 -0.57 0.10 -6.45
N ILE A 45 -1.73 -0.29 -5.93
CA ILE A 45 -1.85 -1.27 -4.85
C ILE A 45 -2.69 -2.45 -5.34
N ILE A 46 -2.15 -3.65 -5.18
CA ILE A 46 -2.79 -4.91 -5.57
C ILE A 46 -3.03 -5.73 -4.31
N SER A 47 -4.27 -6.13 -4.05
CA SER A 47 -4.65 -6.96 -2.90
C SER A 47 -5.78 -7.92 -3.26
N SER A 48 -6.03 -8.91 -2.40
CA SER A 48 -7.19 -9.79 -2.46
C SER A 48 -8.44 -9.19 -1.79
N SER A 49 -8.26 -8.26 -0.85
CA SER A 49 -9.33 -7.48 -0.26
C SER A 49 -8.84 -6.15 0.35
N PHE A 50 -9.60 -5.07 0.11
CA PHE A 50 -9.36 -3.75 0.69
C PHE A 50 -10.40 -3.45 1.77
N ALA A 51 -9.98 -2.76 2.84
CA ALA A 51 -10.91 -2.21 3.81
C ALA A 51 -11.74 -1.06 3.21
N ASP A 52 -13.03 -0.96 3.54
CA ASP A 52 -13.98 -0.02 2.92
C ASP A 52 -13.51 1.45 2.90
N ILE A 53 -12.82 1.89 3.95
CA ILE A 53 -12.31 3.28 4.06
C ILE A 53 -11.05 3.50 3.21
N PHE A 54 -10.29 2.45 2.92
CA PHE A 54 -8.99 2.57 2.25
C PHE A 54 -9.14 3.09 0.81
N LEU A 55 -10.22 2.70 0.14
CA LEU A 55 -10.57 3.15 -1.22
C LEU A 55 -10.98 4.64 -1.28
N VAL A 56 -11.47 5.23 -0.18
CA VAL A 56 -11.98 6.60 -0.16
C VAL A 56 -10.87 7.64 -0.03
N ILE A 57 -9.81 7.32 0.73
CA ILE A 57 -8.74 8.28 1.06
C ILE A 57 -7.76 8.43 -0.13
N VAL A 58 -7.67 7.41 -0.97
CA VAL A 58 -6.70 7.35 -2.06
C VAL A 58 -7.32 7.86 -3.35
N SER A 59 -7.16 9.16 -3.61
CA SER A 59 -7.71 9.82 -4.81
C SER A 59 -6.85 9.67 -6.07
N LYS A 60 -5.62 9.12 -5.97
CA LYS A 60 -4.63 9.08 -7.06
C LYS A 60 -4.00 7.72 -7.35
N MET A 61 -4.21 6.70 -6.52
CA MET A 61 -3.62 5.37 -6.78
C MET A 61 -4.67 4.44 -7.40
N GLU A 62 -4.18 3.59 -8.29
CA GLU A 62 -4.99 2.55 -8.91
C GLU A 62 -5.04 1.32 -8.00
N PHE A 63 -6.23 0.75 -7.82
CA PHE A 63 -6.46 -0.42 -6.99
C PHE A 63 -6.86 -1.62 -7.85
N TYR A 64 -6.13 -2.72 -7.69
CA TYR A 64 -6.47 -3.99 -8.35
C TYR A 64 -6.80 -5.05 -7.30
N GLN A 65 -8.06 -5.50 -7.33
CA GLN A 65 -8.53 -6.68 -6.63
C GLN A 65 -8.36 -7.91 -7.51
N PHE A 66 -7.62 -8.92 -7.05
CA PHE A 66 -7.62 -10.24 -7.70
C PHE A 66 -8.48 -11.21 -6.87
N HIS A 67 -9.28 -12.04 -7.57
CA HIS A 67 -10.15 -13.05 -6.97
C HIS A 67 -9.53 -14.44 -7.07
#